data_AF-M7T0T0-F1
#
_entry.id   AF-M7T0T0-F1
#
_cell.length_a   1.000
_cell.length_b   1.000
_cell.length_c   1.000
_cell.angle_alpha   90.00
_cell.angle_beta   90.00
_cell.angle_gamma   90.00
#
_symmetry.space_group_name_H-M   'P 1'
#
loop_
_entity.id
_entity.type
_entity.pdbx_description
1 polymer ?
#
loop_
_entity_poly.entity_id
_entity_poly.type
_entity_poly.pdbx_seq_one_letter_code
_entity_poly.pdbx_strand_id
1 'polypeptide(L)'
;MAERFQLGWMRFVPFLGYHHVLMILIAIAIILLSGCSSSSPLIPDIYLLSLYYESYTAVPDTSQVDYNVNEAIKNIVGDAHLQARVGYFGICVSPDGGGWLCSNNATALANEISVDQDPLNLVWLASQFKDMIVFPYLM
;
A
#
# COMPACT_ATOMS: atom_id res chain seq x y z
N MET A 1 1.96 -30.08 -52.46
CA MET A 1 1.27 -28.97 -51.75
C MET A 1 1.69 -28.79 -50.29
N ALA A 2 2.56 -29.64 -49.71
CA ALA A 2 2.96 -29.52 -48.30
C ALA A 2 4.07 -28.48 -48.02
N GLU A 3 4.95 -28.18 -48.98
CA GLU A 3 6.13 -27.33 -48.71
C GLU A 3 5.85 -25.83 -48.60
N ARG A 4 4.74 -25.33 -49.19
CA ARG A 4 4.38 -23.90 -49.10
C ARG A 4 3.81 -23.51 -47.73
N PHE A 5 3.26 -24.47 -46.97
CA PHE A 5 2.70 -24.23 -45.64
C PHE A 5 3.80 -24.09 -44.56
N GLN A 6 4.91 -24.82 -44.73
CA GLN A 6 6.05 -24.77 -43.80
C GLN A 6 6.79 -23.41 -43.83
N LEU A 7 6.88 -22.75 -44.98
CA LEU A 7 7.52 -21.44 -45.13
C LEU A 7 6.71 -20.29 -44.48
N GLY A 8 5.38 -20.41 -44.42
CA GLY A 8 4.51 -19.43 -43.76
C GLY A 8 4.57 -19.52 -42.23
N TRP A 9 4.62 -20.73 -41.68
CA TRP A 9 4.67 -20.97 -40.24
C TRP A 9 6.01 -20.54 -39.62
N MET A 10 7.13 -20.77 -40.31
CA MET A 10 8.46 -20.32 -39.86
C MET A 10 8.58 -18.78 -39.78
N ARG A 11 7.77 -18.04 -40.54
CA ARG A 11 7.75 -16.57 -40.52
C ARG A 11 6.95 -15.98 -39.35
N PHE A 12 6.05 -16.76 -38.75
CA PHE A 12 5.32 -16.39 -37.54
C PHE A 12 6.11 -16.62 -36.25
N VAL A 13 7.08 -17.55 -36.25
CA VAL A 13 7.97 -17.80 -35.11
C VAL A 13 8.74 -16.54 -34.66
N PRO A 14 9.38 -15.75 -35.53
CA PRO A 14 10.05 -14.51 -35.12
C PRO A 14 9.05 -13.42 -34.71
N PHE A 15 7.82 -13.41 -35.22
CA PHE A 15 6.78 -12.48 -34.78
C PHE A 15 6.26 -12.81 -33.38
N LEU A 16 5.97 -14.10 -33.11
CA LEU A 16 5.61 -14.57 -31.77
C LEU A 16 6.76 -14.35 -30.78
N GLY A 17 8.00 -14.66 -31.21
CA GLY A 17 9.20 -14.45 -30.42
C GLY A 17 9.43 -12.97 -30.09
N TYR A 18 9.32 -12.08 -31.07
CA TYR A 18 9.44 -10.63 -30.86
C TYR A 18 8.38 -10.12 -29.89
N HIS A 19 7.12 -10.55 -30.05
CA HIS A 19 6.04 -10.19 -29.13
C HIS A 19 6.31 -10.68 -27.70
N HIS A 20 6.75 -11.93 -27.51
CA HIS A 20 7.07 -12.46 -26.19
C HIS A 20 8.29 -11.77 -25.56
N VAL A 21 9.32 -11.45 -26.34
CA VAL A 21 10.47 -10.67 -25.85
C VAL A 21 10.03 -9.27 -25.41
N LEU A 22 9.12 -8.63 -26.14
CA LEU A 22 8.55 -7.34 -25.77
C LEU A 22 7.71 -7.43 -24.50
N MET A 23 6.88 -8.47 -24.36
CA MET A 23 6.10 -8.74 -23.15
C MET A 23 7.00 -8.99 -21.93
N ILE A 24 8.11 -9.72 -22.10
CA ILE A 24 9.09 -9.97 -21.04
C ILE A 24 9.80 -8.67 -20.63
N LEU A 25 10.23 -7.86 -21.60
CA LEU A 25 10.85 -6.56 -21.33
C LEU A 25 9.90 -5.61 -20.61
N ILE A 26 8.63 -5.56 -20.99
CA ILE A 26 7.60 -4.77 -20.31
C ILE A 26 7.37 -5.29 -18.88
N ALA A 27 7.27 -6.62 -18.69
CA ALA A 27 7.10 -7.20 -17.36
C ALA A 27 8.28 -6.87 -16.43
N ILE A 28 9.51 -6.98 -16.92
CA ILE A 28 10.72 -6.61 -16.17
C ILE A 28 10.72 -5.11 -15.86
N ALA A 29 10.35 -4.26 -16.83
CA ALA A 29 10.25 -2.82 -16.60
C ALA A 29 9.22 -2.46 -15.52
N ILE A 30 8.05 -3.12 -15.50
CA ILE A 30 7.02 -2.92 -14.47
C ILE A 30 7.53 -3.37 -13.09
N ILE A 31 8.19 -4.52 -13.01
CA ILE A 31 8.75 -5.06 -11.75
C ILE A 31 9.86 -4.15 -11.21
N LEU A 32 10.76 -3.68 -12.09
CA LEU A 32 11.81 -2.75 -11.69
C LEU A 32 11.25 -1.39 -11.28
N LEU A 33 10.19 -0.93 -11.93
CA LEU A 33 9.51 0.31 -11.56
C LEU A 33 8.83 0.17 -10.18
N SER A 34 8.13 -0.94 -9.90
CA SER A 34 7.48 -1.15 -8.60
C SER A 34 8.49 -1.38 -7.47
N GLY A 35 9.64 -2.00 -7.75
CA GLY A 35 10.72 -2.26 -6.78
C GLY A 35 11.54 -1.03 -6.38
N CYS A 36 11.65 -0.01 -7.24
CA CYS A 36 12.30 1.27 -6.93
C CYS A 36 11.32 2.41 -6.60
N SER A 37 10.00 2.22 -6.79
CA SER A 37 9.02 3.28 -6.55
C SER A 37 8.70 3.50 -5.07
N SER A 38 9.22 2.72 -4.12
CA SER A 38 9.08 2.99 -2.67
C SER A 38 9.52 4.41 -2.26
N SER A 39 10.26 5.12 -3.11
CA SER A 39 10.72 6.50 -2.94
C SER A 39 10.10 7.49 -3.93
N SER A 40 9.12 7.06 -4.72
CA SER A 40 8.46 7.91 -5.70
C SER A 40 7.42 8.80 -5.01
N PRO A 41 7.45 10.14 -5.20
CA PRO A 41 6.53 11.06 -4.52
C PRO A 41 5.04 10.80 -4.76
N LEU A 42 4.71 9.98 -5.78
CA LEU A 42 3.35 9.61 -6.17
C LEU A 42 2.80 8.36 -5.45
N ILE A 43 3.65 7.54 -4.83
CA ILE A 43 3.19 6.34 -4.09
C ILE A 43 2.26 6.65 -2.92
N PRO A 44 2.50 7.67 -2.06
CA PRO A 44 1.60 7.93 -0.95
C PRO A 44 0.19 8.37 -1.39
N ASP A 45 -0.01 8.83 -2.63
CA ASP A 45 -1.31 9.27 -3.14
C ASP A 45 -2.17 8.13 -3.72
N ILE A 46 -1.60 6.93 -3.92
CA ILE A 46 -2.34 5.75 -4.37
C ILE A 46 -2.48 4.78 -3.20
N TYR A 47 -3.61 4.88 -2.48
CA TYR A 47 -3.89 4.06 -1.31
C TYR A 47 -5.31 3.48 -1.34
N LEU A 48 -5.47 2.32 -0.71
CA LEU A 48 -6.74 1.64 -0.50
C LEU A 48 -7.43 2.10 0.78
N LEU A 49 -6.63 2.37 1.81
CA LEU A 49 -7.09 2.80 3.11
C LEU A 49 -6.17 3.90 3.63
N SER A 50 -6.75 4.95 4.21
CA SER A 50 -6.03 6.00 4.94
C SER A 50 -6.58 6.05 6.36
N LEU A 51 -5.73 5.75 7.33
CA LEU A 51 -5.97 5.88 8.76
C LEU A 51 -5.22 7.12 9.25
N TYR A 52 -5.85 7.94 10.07
CA TYR A 52 -5.21 9.12 10.64
C TYR A 52 -5.84 9.48 11.97
N TYR A 53 -5.06 10.13 12.82
CA TYR A 53 -5.59 10.79 14.01
C TYR A 53 -6.16 12.15 13.63
N GLU A 54 -7.39 12.39 14.04
CA GLU A 54 -8.08 13.67 13.87
C GLU A 54 -8.70 14.08 15.20
N SER A 55 -8.40 15.30 15.63
CA SER A 55 -9.08 15.92 16.77
C SER A 55 -10.42 16.47 16.30
N TYR A 56 -11.51 15.77 16.61
CA TYR A 56 -12.86 16.21 16.30
C TYR A 56 -13.71 16.34 17.56
N THR A 57 -14.80 17.11 17.45
CA THR A 57 -15.84 17.14 18.50
C THR A 57 -16.82 16.01 18.24
N ALA A 58 -16.92 15.06 19.18
CA ALA A 58 -17.81 13.93 19.03
C ALA A 58 -19.27 14.39 18.93
N VAL A 59 -19.97 13.87 17.94
CA VAL A 59 -21.42 14.06 17.78
C VAL A 59 -22.08 12.73 18.13
N PRO A 60 -23.03 12.69 19.07
CA PRO A 60 -23.68 11.46 19.47
C PRO A 60 -24.54 10.92 18.31
N ASP A 61 -24.38 9.64 18.00
CA ASP A 61 -25.18 8.92 17.00
C ASP A 61 -25.80 7.67 17.61
N THR A 62 -27.02 7.32 17.18
CA THR A 62 -27.71 6.08 17.57
C THR A 62 -26.96 4.79 17.17
N SER A 63 -26.02 4.87 16.22
CA SER A 63 -25.15 3.76 15.83
C SER A 63 -23.97 3.57 16.78
N GLN A 64 -23.73 4.49 17.72
CA GLN A 64 -22.67 4.37 18.72
C GLN A 64 -23.22 3.64 19.96
N VAL A 65 -22.67 2.46 20.25
CA VAL A 65 -23.08 1.64 21.40
C VAL A 65 -22.67 2.29 22.72
N ASP A 66 -21.51 2.94 22.77
CA ASP A 66 -21.02 3.70 23.93
C ASP A 66 -20.35 4.99 23.47
N TYR A 67 -20.95 6.12 23.85
CA TYR A 67 -20.46 7.46 23.53
C TYR A 67 -19.19 7.83 24.32
N ASN A 68 -19.00 7.28 25.52
CA ASN A 68 -17.88 7.62 26.40
C ASN A 68 -16.53 7.12 25.87
N VAL A 69 -16.55 6.17 24.91
CA VAL A 69 -15.35 5.66 24.24
C VAL A 69 -14.58 6.78 23.54
N ASN A 70 -15.26 7.81 23.02
CA ASN A 70 -14.58 8.94 22.40
C ASN A 70 -13.69 9.70 23.41
N GLU A 71 -14.14 9.90 24.64
CA GLU A 71 -13.38 10.59 25.68
C GLU A 71 -12.14 9.78 26.10
N ALA A 72 -12.29 8.46 26.25
CA ALA A 72 -11.17 7.56 26.53
C ALA A 72 -10.13 7.59 25.40
N ILE A 73 -10.57 7.49 24.14
CA ILE A 73 -9.69 7.57 22.96
C ILE A 73 -8.98 8.93 22.91
N LYS A 74 -9.70 10.02 23.14
CA LYS A 74 -9.13 11.37 23.15
C LYS A 74 -8.02 11.51 24.20
N ASN A 75 -8.20 10.94 25.39
CA ASN A 75 -7.18 10.97 26.44
C ASN A 75 -5.94 10.13 26.12
N ILE A 76 -6.11 9.03 25.36
CA ILE A 76 -4.99 8.16 24.96
C ILE A 76 -4.22 8.77 23.79
N VAL A 77 -4.93 9.28 22.77
CA VAL A 77 -4.32 9.90 21.59
C VAL A 77 -3.66 11.22 21.95
N GLY A 78 -4.27 12.01 22.84
CA GLY A 78 -3.74 13.31 23.24
C GLY A 78 -3.55 14.21 22.03
N ASP A 79 -2.32 14.70 21.86
CA ASP A 79 -1.88 15.52 20.72
C ASP A 79 -1.10 14.72 19.66
N ALA A 80 -1.21 13.39 19.65
CA ALA A 80 -0.57 12.57 18.63
C ALA A 80 -1.17 12.86 17.25
N HIS A 81 -0.29 13.17 16.30
CA HIS A 81 -0.63 13.30 14.89
C HIS A 81 0.12 12.19 14.17
N LEU A 82 -0.59 11.41 13.34
CA LEU A 82 -0.03 10.34 12.52
C LEU A 82 -1.04 10.04 11.42
N GLN A 83 -0.56 9.88 10.20
CA GLN A 83 -1.34 9.33 9.09
C GLN A 83 -0.66 8.06 8.57
N ALA A 84 -1.38 6.95 8.51
CA ALA A 84 -0.95 5.68 7.93
C ALA A 84 -1.81 5.35 6.70
N ARG A 85 -1.19 5.15 5.55
CA ARG A 85 -1.83 4.78 4.29
C ARG A 85 -1.41 3.37 3.89
N VAL A 86 -2.39 2.54 3.53
CA VAL A 86 -2.15 1.18 3.04
C VAL A 86 -2.36 1.16 1.53
N GLY A 87 -1.32 0.79 0.79
CA GLY A 87 -1.38 0.52 -0.63
C GLY A 87 -1.27 -0.98 -0.93
N TYR A 88 -1.38 -1.35 -2.21
CA TYR A 88 -1.16 -2.73 -2.66
C TYR A 88 0.24 -3.24 -2.34
N PHE A 89 1.24 -2.35 -2.44
CA PHE A 89 2.66 -2.70 -2.39
C PHE A 89 3.33 -2.33 -1.06
N GLY A 90 2.58 -1.99 -0.01
CA GLY A 90 3.18 -1.60 1.28
C GLY A 90 2.35 -0.64 2.11
N ILE A 91 2.95 -0.17 3.19
CA ILE A 91 2.38 0.78 4.15
C ILE A 91 3.26 2.03 4.14
N CYS A 92 2.63 3.20 4.09
CA CYS A 92 3.29 4.49 4.18
C CYS A 92 2.76 5.26 5.39
N VAL A 93 3.64 5.85 6.19
CA VAL A 93 3.27 6.66 7.36
C VAL A 93 3.83 8.06 7.25
N SER A 94 3.08 9.03 7.76
CA SER A 94 3.52 10.40 7.96
C SER A 94 3.31 10.76 9.42
N PRO A 95 4.38 10.80 10.24
CA PRO A 95 4.29 11.17 11.64
C PRO A 95 3.81 12.62 11.80
N ASP A 96 4.46 13.57 11.14
CA ASP A 96 4.19 15.00 11.38
C ASP A 96 3.42 15.67 10.22
N GLY A 97 2.81 14.88 9.33
CA GLY A 97 2.10 15.38 8.13
C GLY A 97 3.01 15.99 7.04
N GLY A 98 4.32 15.83 7.18
CA GLY A 98 5.32 16.30 6.21
C GLY A 98 5.78 15.18 5.27
N GLY A 99 6.81 14.45 5.69
CA GLY A 99 7.41 13.36 4.92
C GLY A 99 6.63 12.05 5.03
N TRP A 100 6.80 11.19 4.02
CA TRP A 100 6.25 9.84 4.00
C TRP A 100 7.37 8.80 4.14
N LEU A 101 7.22 7.90 5.11
CA LEU A 101 8.06 6.73 5.30
C LEU A 101 7.29 5.51 4.79
N CYS A 102 7.74 4.92 3.68
CA CYS A 102 7.07 3.78 3.05
C CYS A 102 7.90 2.51 3.23
N SER A 103 7.27 1.44 3.72
CA SER A 103 7.89 0.13 3.89
C SER A 103 6.89 -1.00 3.66
N ASN A 104 7.40 -2.14 3.18
CA ASN A 104 6.64 -3.38 3.16
C ASN A 104 6.63 -4.12 4.48
N ASN A 105 7.58 -3.80 5.35
CA ASN A 105 7.74 -4.42 6.66
C ASN A 105 7.19 -3.47 7.72
N ALA A 106 6.04 -3.82 8.30
CA ALA A 106 5.38 -3.03 9.33
C ALA A 106 6.24 -2.90 10.60
N THR A 107 7.00 -3.92 10.98
CA THR A 107 7.90 -3.88 12.14
C THR A 107 9.02 -2.88 11.93
N ALA A 108 9.59 -2.83 10.73
CA ALA A 108 10.60 -1.83 10.41
C ALA A 108 10.03 -0.41 10.51
N LEU A 109 8.77 -0.21 10.12
CA LEU A 109 8.11 1.08 10.21
C LEU A 109 7.77 1.48 11.65
N ALA A 110 7.30 0.53 12.46
CA ALA A 110 7.00 0.73 13.87
C ALA A 110 8.26 1.07 14.70
N ASN A 111 9.44 0.58 14.30
CA ASN A 111 10.69 0.92 14.98
C ASN A 111 11.15 2.36 14.73
N GLU A 112 10.67 3.00 13.66
CA GLU A 112 11.00 4.40 13.32
C GLU A 112 10.00 5.40 13.96
N ILE A 113 8.96 4.90 14.65
CA ILE A 113 7.90 5.72 15.24
C ILE A 113 7.94 5.56 16.77
N SER A 114 7.73 6.66 17.50
CA SER A 114 7.65 6.63 18.96
C SER A 114 6.24 6.29 19.46
N VAL A 115 6.15 5.84 20.73
CA VAL A 115 4.86 5.54 21.38
C VAL A 115 3.97 6.78 21.46
N ASP A 116 4.55 7.97 21.61
CA ASP A 116 3.81 9.23 21.67
C ASP A 116 3.23 9.63 20.31
N GLN A 117 3.79 9.12 19.20
CA GLN A 117 3.31 9.37 17.84
C GLN A 117 2.25 8.36 17.40
N ASP A 118 2.34 7.09 17.84
CA ASP A 118 1.36 6.05 17.53
C ASP A 118 0.75 5.37 18.78
N PRO A 119 0.02 6.10 19.63
CA PRO A 119 -0.50 5.56 20.90
C PRO A 119 -1.56 4.46 20.73
N LEU A 120 -2.24 4.40 19.58
CA LEU A 120 -3.24 3.37 19.26
C LEU A 120 -2.75 2.30 18.28
N ASN A 121 -1.46 2.29 17.94
CA ASN A 121 -0.86 1.33 17.00
C ASN A 121 -1.55 1.29 15.62
N LEU A 122 -1.80 2.46 15.01
CA LEU A 122 -2.28 2.62 13.64
C LEU A 122 -1.41 1.88 12.63
N VAL A 123 -0.09 1.80 12.83
CA VAL A 123 0.81 1.02 11.94
C VAL A 123 0.49 -0.47 12.01
N TRP A 124 0.18 -0.98 13.18
CA TRP A 124 -0.23 -2.37 13.36
C TRP A 124 -1.63 -2.61 12.75
N LEU A 125 -2.58 -1.70 12.96
CA LEU A 125 -3.91 -1.80 12.33
C LEU A 125 -3.82 -1.79 10.81
N ALA A 126 -2.96 -0.93 10.26
CA ALA A 126 -2.67 -0.84 8.84
C ALA A 126 -2.07 -2.16 8.30
N SER A 127 -1.18 -2.82 9.06
CA SER A 127 -0.60 -4.10 8.67
C SER A 127 -1.62 -5.24 8.69
N GLN A 128 -2.47 -5.30 9.71
CA GLN A 128 -3.55 -6.28 9.78
C GLN A 128 -4.55 -6.12 8.63
N PHE A 129 -4.90 -4.88 8.28
CA PHE A 129 -5.74 -4.60 7.12
C PHE A 129 -5.09 -5.08 5.82
N LYS A 130 -3.80 -4.77 5.62
CA LYS A 130 -3.04 -5.25 4.44
C LYS A 130 -3.11 -6.77 4.35
N ASP A 131 -2.81 -7.48 5.43
CA ASP A 131 -2.71 -8.95 5.42
C ASP A 131 -4.06 -9.66 5.24
N MET A 132 -5.15 -9.06 5.73
CA MET A 132 -6.48 -9.68 5.64
C MET A 132 -7.27 -9.31 4.37
N ILE A 133 -7.09 -8.11 3.84
CA ILE A 133 -7.96 -7.54 2.78
C ILE A 133 -7.25 -7.43 1.44
N VAL A 134 -5.94 -7.19 1.43
CA VAL A 134 -5.18 -7.19 0.17
C VAL A 134 -4.91 -8.64 -0.21
N PHE A 135 -5.63 -9.11 -1.21
CA PHE A 135 -5.66 -10.49 -1.70
C PHE A 135 -4.30 -11.23 -1.58
N PRO A 136 -4.22 -12.35 -0.83
CA PRO A 136 -2.96 -13.09 -0.63
C PRO A 136 -2.41 -13.78 -1.90
N TYR A 137 -3.07 -13.65 -3.04
CA TYR A 137 -2.72 -14.31 -4.30
C TYR A 137 -1.85 -13.47 -5.25
N LEU A 138 -1.41 -12.27 -4.82
CA LEU A 138 -0.54 -11.39 -5.61
C LEU A 138 0.88 -11.23 -5.00
N MET A 139 1.22 -11.99 -3.96
CA MET A 139 2.57 -12.11 -3.39
C MET A 139 3.21 -13.44 -3.76
#